data_AF-A0A2V9RFL6-F1
#
_entry.id   AF-A0A2V9RFL6-F1
#
_cell.length_a   1.000
_cell.length_b   1.000
_cell.length_c   1.000
_cell.angle_alpha   90.00
_cell.angle_beta   90.00
_cell.angle_gamma   90.00
#
_symmetry.space_group_name_H-M   'P 1'
#
loop_
_entity.id
_entity.type
_entity.pdbx_description
1 polymer ?
#
loop_
_entity_poly.entity_id
_entity_poly.type
_entity_poly.pdbx_seq_one_letter_code
_entity_poly.pdbx_strand_id
1 'polypeptide(L)'
;MGEQSEEILSPAERQELVRQIPELTGRFPALWVNDGMAEAFANPPTSPRECLFSRMSVNYSADLKTRVEPCVFGGNPDCSQCGCSISAGLHWLGRLQLGPLKVSHLVKASMGVGTFVGRFRPDSNKDLRWNSSPKRQEGAELVQIKH
;
A
#
# COMPACT_ATOMS: atom_id res chain seq x y z
N MET A 1 -7.58 -12.71 13.22
CA MET A 1 -6.37 -13.28 13.82
C MET A 1 -5.29 -13.20 12.76
N GLY A 2 -4.19 -12.51 13.05
CA GLY A 2 -3.09 -12.27 12.10
C GLY A 2 -2.12 -13.45 12.07
N GLU A 3 -1.40 -13.58 10.95
CA GLU A 3 -0.36 -14.58 10.76
C GLU A 3 0.89 -14.20 11.57
N GLN A 4 1.51 -15.20 12.21
CA GLN A 4 2.74 -15.06 13.01
C GLN A 4 3.76 -16.13 12.56
N SER A 5 3.99 -16.19 11.25
CA SER A 5 4.99 -17.08 10.66
C SER A 5 6.40 -16.57 10.97
N GLU A 6 7.38 -17.47 10.99
CA GLU A 6 8.82 -17.13 11.04
C GLU A 6 9.25 -16.25 9.85
N GLU A 7 8.44 -16.20 8.80
CA GLU A 7 8.66 -15.34 7.62
C GLU A 7 8.40 -13.85 7.89
N ILE A 8 7.82 -13.49 9.05
CA ILE A 8 7.58 -12.09 9.43
C ILE A 8 8.78 -11.54 10.18
N LEU A 9 9.48 -10.59 9.56
CA LEU A 9 10.61 -9.90 10.19
C LEU A 9 10.17 -9.15 11.45
N SER A 10 10.83 -9.44 12.56
CA SER A 10 10.76 -8.70 13.80
C SER A 10 11.27 -7.26 13.62
N PRO A 11 10.95 -6.34 14.54
CA PRO A 11 11.47 -4.98 14.49
C PRO A 11 13.00 -4.91 14.44
N ALA A 12 13.69 -5.79 15.17
CA ALA A 12 15.15 -5.86 15.17
C ALA A 12 15.71 -6.32 13.82
N GLU A 13 15.10 -7.34 13.22
CA GLU A 13 15.49 -7.85 11.90
C GLU A 13 15.25 -6.82 10.81
N ARG A 14 14.19 -5.99 10.91
CA ARG A 14 13.96 -4.87 9.99
C ARG A 14 15.05 -3.81 10.09
N GLN A 15 15.53 -3.49 11.29
CA GLN A 15 16.63 -2.53 11.46
C GLN A 15 17.92 -3.10 10.87
N GLU A 16 18.17 -4.40 11.09
CA GLU A 16 19.33 -5.07 10.51
C GLU A 16 19.25 -5.12 8.97
N LEU A 17 18.06 -5.35 8.39
CA LEU A 17 17.82 -5.24 6.95
C LEU A 17 18.22 -3.85 6.44
N VAL A 18 17.78 -2.76 7.09
CA VAL A 18 18.15 -1.39 6.69
C VAL A 18 19.67 -1.21 6.66
N ARG A 19 20.38 -1.79 7.63
CA ARG A 19 21.85 -1.72 7.72
C ARG A 19 22.56 -2.49 6.60
N GLN A 20 21.98 -3.61 6.14
CA GLN A 20 22.60 -4.49 5.14
C GLN A 20 22.28 -4.10 3.69
N ILE A 21 21.11 -3.50 3.43
CA ILE A 21 20.66 -3.15 2.06
C ILE A 21 21.72 -2.37 1.26
N PRO A 22 22.42 -1.35 1.78
CA PRO A 22 23.41 -0.61 1.00
C PRO A 22 24.54 -1.49 0.46
N GLU A 23 25.06 -2.42 1.28
CA GLU A 23 26.09 -3.36 0.86
C GLU A 23 25.54 -4.32 -0.21
N LEU A 24 24.33 -4.84 0.00
CA LEU A 24 23.68 -5.78 -0.91
C LEU A 24 23.37 -5.13 -2.27
N THR A 25 22.87 -3.89 -2.30
CA THR A 25 22.61 -3.16 -3.54
C THR A 25 23.90 -2.86 -4.31
N GLY A 26 25.02 -2.62 -3.61
CA GLY A 26 26.34 -2.48 -4.25
C GLY A 26 26.87 -3.79 -4.85
N ARG A 27 26.61 -4.93 -4.20
CA ARG A 27 27.06 -6.26 -4.65
C ARG A 27 26.15 -6.87 -5.73
N PHE A 28 24.86 -6.58 -5.67
CA PHE A 28 23.83 -7.14 -6.54
C PHE A 28 23.06 -6.02 -7.22
N PRO A 29 23.51 -5.55 -8.41
CA PRO A 29 22.87 -4.45 -9.13
C PRO A 29 21.40 -4.72 -9.53
N ALA A 30 20.97 -5.97 -9.54
CA ALA A 30 19.57 -6.36 -9.77
C ALA A 30 18.66 -6.11 -8.55
N LEU A 31 19.23 -5.83 -7.37
CA LEU A 31 18.47 -5.48 -6.17
C LEU A 31 18.06 -4.00 -6.24
N TRP A 32 16.86 -3.75 -6.76
CA TRP A 32 16.29 -2.41 -6.88
C TRP A 32 15.72 -1.88 -5.57
N VAL A 33 16.59 -1.73 -4.56
CA VAL A 33 16.23 -1.15 -3.26
C VAL A 33 17.26 -0.09 -2.89
N ASN A 34 16.76 1.13 -2.67
CA ASN A 34 17.57 2.23 -2.14
C ASN A 34 17.35 2.41 -0.63
N ASP A 35 18.19 3.20 0.01
CA ASP A 35 18.15 3.45 1.46
C ASP A 35 16.78 3.95 1.94
N GLY A 36 16.13 4.80 1.14
CA GLY A 36 14.81 5.33 1.48
C GLY A 36 13.71 4.26 1.45
N MET A 37 13.79 3.31 0.52
CA MET A 37 12.96 2.11 0.48
C MET A 37 13.28 1.17 1.64
N ALA A 38 14.57 0.99 1.95
CA ALA A 38 15.03 0.19 3.08
C ALA A 38 14.38 0.69 4.38
N GLU A 39 14.50 1.99 4.65
CA GLU A 39 13.86 2.61 5.82
C GLU A 39 12.35 2.43 5.86
N ALA A 40 11.69 2.41 4.70
CA ALA A 40 10.24 2.22 4.62
C ALA A 40 9.83 0.79 4.99
N PHE A 41 10.73 -0.21 4.93
CA PHE A 41 10.49 -1.53 5.51
C PHE A 41 10.55 -1.50 7.05
N ALA A 42 11.47 -0.72 7.61
CA ALA A 42 11.56 -0.54 9.06
C ALA A 42 10.39 0.28 9.62
N ASN A 43 9.93 1.28 8.86
CA ASN A 43 8.87 2.19 9.24
C ASN A 43 7.76 2.20 8.17
N PRO A 44 6.97 1.11 8.05
CA PRO A 44 5.89 1.05 7.09
C PRO A 44 4.74 2.00 7.48
N PRO A 45 3.83 2.32 6.53
CA PRO A 45 2.65 3.12 6.85
C PRO A 45 1.77 2.42 7.89
N THR A 46 1.11 3.19 8.75
CA THR A 46 0.29 2.62 9.85
C THR A 46 -1.13 2.24 9.41
N SER A 47 -1.58 2.73 8.25
CA SER A 47 -2.93 2.47 7.75
C SER A 47 -3.04 2.55 6.23
N PRO A 48 -4.10 1.96 5.63
CA PRO A 48 -4.37 2.10 4.20
C PRO A 48 -4.54 3.54 3.74
N ARG A 49 -4.98 4.44 4.63
CA ARG A 49 -5.17 5.86 4.35
C ARG A 49 -3.83 6.59 4.14
N GLU A 50 -2.79 6.14 4.83
CA GLU A 50 -1.43 6.69 4.74
C GLU A 50 -0.59 5.99 3.68
N CYS A 51 -0.98 4.79 3.27
CA CYS A 51 -0.31 4.01 2.23
C CYS A 51 -0.63 4.57 0.83
N LEU A 52 0.35 5.19 0.19
CA LEU A 52 0.20 5.75 -1.15
C LEU A 52 -0.18 4.69 -2.20
N PHE A 53 0.37 3.48 -2.09
CA PHE A 53 -0.02 2.34 -2.94
C PHE A 53 -1.52 2.01 -2.79
N SER A 54 -1.98 1.82 -1.55
CA SER A 54 -3.39 1.61 -1.22
C SER A 54 -4.28 2.78 -1.61
N ARG A 55 -3.72 3.94 -1.96
CA ARG A 55 -4.47 5.07 -2.46
C ARG A 55 -4.45 5.13 -3.99
N MET A 56 -3.41 4.66 -4.66
CA MET A 56 -3.27 4.86 -6.11
C MET A 56 -3.60 3.63 -6.96
N SER A 57 -3.65 2.42 -6.39
CA SER A 57 -3.87 1.19 -7.15
C SER A 57 -5.32 0.71 -7.12
N VAL A 58 -5.89 0.27 -8.24
CA VAL A 58 -7.10 -0.56 -8.23
C VAL A 58 -6.64 -2.00 -8.42
N ASN A 59 -7.00 -2.87 -7.49
CA ASN A 59 -6.57 -4.27 -7.51
C ASN A 59 -7.79 -5.14 -7.81
N TYR A 60 -7.57 -6.17 -8.61
CA TYR A 60 -8.58 -7.15 -8.99
C TYR A 60 -8.08 -8.54 -8.63
N SER A 61 -9.00 -9.44 -8.35
CA SER A 61 -8.69 -10.85 -8.16
C SER A 61 -8.28 -11.49 -9.50
N ALA A 62 -7.88 -12.76 -9.47
CA ALA A 62 -7.50 -13.51 -10.66
C ALA A 62 -8.62 -13.60 -11.73
N ASP A 63 -9.88 -13.40 -11.34
CA ASP A 63 -11.02 -13.32 -12.26
C ASP A 63 -11.11 -12.01 -13.06
N LEU A 64 -10.24 -11.03 -12.77
CA LEU A 64 -10.20 -9.68 -13.34
C LEU A 64 -11.50 -8.87 -13.21
N LYS A 65 -12.41 -9.32 -12.35
CA LYS A 65 -13.75 -8.73 -12.16
C LYS A 65 -13.93 -8.28 -10.72
N THR A 66 -13.56 -9.13 -9.78
CA THR A 66 -13.76 -8.90 -8.36
C THR A 66 -12.69 -7.94 -7.85
N ARG A 67 -13.12 -6.79 -7.31
CA ARG A 67 -12.20 -5.82 -6.71
C ARG A 67 -11.65 -6.34 -5.38
N VAL A 68 -10.36 -6.08 -5.16
CA VAL A 68 -9.67 -6.36 -3.90
C VAL A 68 -9.29 -5.02 -3.26
N GLU A 69 -9.89 -4.72 -2.11
CA GLU A 69 -9.79 -3.43 -1.41
C GLU A 69 -9.46 -3.62 0.07
N PRO A 70 -8.66 -2.74 0.70
CA PRO A 70 -8.27 -1.40 0.22
C PRO A 70 -7.02 -1.39 -0.67
N CYS A 71 -6.26 -2.48 -0.70
CA CYS A 71 -5.11 -2.73 -1.57
C CYS A 71 -5.13 -4.19 -2.04
N VAL A 72 -4.03 -4.69 -2.64
CA VAL A 72 -3.91 -6.08 -3.11
C VAL A 72 -4.17 -7.14 -2.01
N PHE A 73 -4.00 -6.79 -0.73
CA PHE A 73 -4.24 -7.71 0.38
C PHE A 73 -5.73 -7.86 0.75
N GLY A 74 -6.59 -6.91 0.36
CA GLY A 74 -8.01 -6.97 0.69
C GLY A 74 -8.33 -6.76 2.19
N GLY A 75 -9.62 -6.66 2.53
CA GLY A 75 -10.12 -6.72 3.89
C GLY A 75 -9.61 -5.62 4.83
N ASN A 76 -9.07 -6.01 5.97
CA ASN A 76 -8.52 -5.11 6.99
C ASN A 76 -7.02 -5.41 7.19
N PRO A 77 -6.14 -4.94 6.29
CA PRO A 77 -4.73 -5.33 6.30
C PRO A 77 -3.98 -4.68 7.46
N ASP A 78 -3.03 -5.41 8.05
CA ASP A 78 -2.08 -4.85 9.00
C ASP A 78 -0.96 -4.11 8.24
N CYS A 79 -1.14 -2.79 8.10
CA CYS A 79 -0.15 -1.97 7.39
C CYS A 79 1.18 -1.87 8.14
N SER A 80 1.21 -2.03 9.47
CA SER A 80 2.44 -2.00 10.25
C SER A 80 3.37 -3.19 9.96
N GLN A 81 2.83 -4.23 9.34
CA GLN A 81 3.54 -5.43 8.92
C GLN A 81 3.73 -5.50 7.40
N CYS A 82 3.31 -4.47 6.64
CA CYS A 82 3.47 -4.46 5.20
C CYS A 82 4.95 -4.37 4.79
N GLY A 83 5.41 -5.34 4.02
CA GLY A 83 6.80 -5.43 3.56
C GLY A 83 6.95 -5.74 2.07
N CYS A 84 5.99 -5.35 1.21
CA CYS A 84 6.17 -5.49 -0.23
C CYS A 84 6.98 -4.31 -0.81
N SER A 85 7.76 -4.56 -1.86
CA SER A 85 8.61 -3.54 -2.50
C SER A 85 7.81 -2.33 -2.98
N ILE A 86 6.58 -2.54 -3.46
CA ILE A 86 5.71 -1.45 -3.93
C ILE A 86 5.18 -0.58 -2.79
N SER A 87 4.87 -1.17 -1.62
CA SER A 87 4.44 -0.38 -0.46
C SER A 87 5.60 0.42 0.11
N ALA A 88 6.78 -0.18 0.25
CA ALA A 88 7.99 0.49 0.72
C ALA A 88 8.42 1.61 -0.25
N GLY A 89 8.45 1.31 -1.55
CA GLY A 89 8.77 2.26 -2.62
C GLY A 89 7.86 3.48 -2.63
N LEU A 90 6.53 3.27 -2.63
CA LEU A 90 5.60 4.38 -2.66
C LEU A 90 5.50 5.13 -1.32
N HIS A 91 5.77 4.45 -0.19
CA HIS A 91 5.89 5.12 1.10
C HIS A 91 7.11 6.05 1.12
N TRP A 92 8.26 5.59 0.65
CA TRP A 92 9.46 6.41 0.46
C TRP A 92 9.21 7.59 -0.49
N LEU A 93 8.66 7.34 -1.68
CA LEU A 93 8.33 8.40 -2.64
C LEU A 93 7.41 9.44 -2.03
N GLY A 94 6.42 9.02 -1.23
CA GLY A 94 5.51 9.92 -0.52
C GLY A 94 6.20 10.88 0.47
N ARG A 95 7.40 10.54 0.96
CA ARG A 95 8.23 11.37 1.86
C ARG A 95 9.13 12.36 1.11
N LEU A 96 9.39 12.15 -0.19
CA LEU A 96 10.23 13.04 -0.98
C LEU A 96 9.64 14.45 -1.05
N GLN A 97 10.52 15.44 -0.95
CA GLN A 97 10.17 16.87 -1.00
C GLN A 97 10.20 17.38 -2.44
N LEU A 98 9.17 18.13 -2.81
CA LEU A 98 9.02 18.91 -4.03
C LEU A 98 8.88 20.38 -3.59
N GLY A 99 10.01 21.02 -3.27
CA GLY A 99 10.04 22.32 -2.62
C GLY A 99 9.46 22.24 -1.20
N PRO A 100 8.49 23.09 -0.80
CA PRO A 100 7.92 23.06 0.55
C PRO A 100 6.91 21.93 0.79
N LEU A 101 6.53 21.17 -0.25
CA LEU A 101 5.52 20.12 -0.18
C LEU A 101 6.13 18.73 -0.35
N LYS A 102 5.50 17.71 0.22
CA LYS A 102 5.83 16.30 -0.05
C LYS A 102 5.03 15.79 -1.24
N VAL A 103 5.54 14.78 -1.94
CA VAL A 103 4.78 14.05 -2.98
C VAL A 103 3.40 13.61 -2.47
N SER A 104 3.35 13.11 -1.22
CA SER A 104 2.09 12.70 -0.59
C SER A 104 1.06 13.84 -0.47
N HIS A 105 1.48 15.10 -0.31
CA HIS A 105 0.57 16.25 -0.29
C HIS A 105 -0.06 16.46 -1.66
N LEU A 106 0.75 16.41 -2.73
CA LEU A 106 0.26 16.58 -4.10
C LEU A 106 -0.74 15.49 -4.47
N VAL A 107 -0.42 14.23 -4.14
CA VAL A 107 -1.33 13.11 -4.43
C VAL A 107 -2.63 13.24 -3.64
N LYS A 108 -2.57 13.59 -2.34
CA LYS A 108 -3.77 13.84 -1.52
C LYS A 108 -4.64 14.96 -2.08
N ALA A 109 -4.04 16.06 -2.50
CA ALA A 109 -4.76 17.17 -3.13
C ALA A 109 -5.43 16.73 -4.44
N SER A 110 -4.70 16.04 -5.32
CA SER A 110 -5.22 15.51 -6.59
C SER A 110 -6.41 14.56 -6.38
N MET A 111 -6.32 13.63 -5.43
CA MET A 111 -7.43 12.74 -5.08
C MET A 111 -8.64 13.52 -4.52
N GLY A 112 -8.40 14.56 -3.73
CA GLY A 112 -9.45 15.44 -3.20
C GLY A 112 -10.21 16.15 -4.33
N VAL A 113 -9.48 16.73 -5.28
CA VAL A 113 -10.05 17.38 -6.48
C VAL A 113 -10.84 16.36 -7.30
N GLY A 114 -10.28 15.19 -7.58
CA GLY A 114 -10.95 14.14 -8.35
C GLY A 114 -12.24 13.66 -7.69
N THR A 115 -12.24 13.51 -6.36
CA THR A 115 -13.43 13.13 -5.58
C THR A 115 -14.49 14.23 -5.63
N PHE A 116 -14.08 15.50 -5.53
CA PHE A 116 -15.00 16.64 -5.60
C PHE A 116 -15.65 16.74 -6.98
N VAL A 117 -14.87 16.74 -8.06
CA VAL A 117 -15.37 16.81 -9.44
C VAL A 117 -16.24 15.59 -9.77
N GLY A 118 -15.87 14.41 -9.28
CA GLY A 118 -16.63 13.17 -9.47
C GLY A 118 -18.00 13.17 -8.81
N ARG A 119 -18.28 14.06 -7.84
CA ARG A 119 -19.63 14.20 -7.25
C ARG A 119 -20.61 14.90 -8.18
N PHE A 120 -20.12 15.67 -9.15
CA PHE A 120 -20.95 16.44 -10.07
C PHE A 120 -21.13 15.78 -11.44
N ARG A 121 -20.48 14.63 -11.68
CA ARG A 121 -20.64 13.87 -12.93
C ARG A 121 -21.71 12.79 -12.75
N PRO A 122 -22.74 12.73 -13.64
CA PRO A 122 -23.86 11.80 -13.50
C PRO A 122 -23.47 10.32 -13.66
N ASP A 123 -22.37 10.01 -14.37
CA ASP A 123 -21.91 8.65 -14.63
C ASP A 123 -20.70 8.19 -13.78
N SER A 124 -20.07 9.08 -13.00
CA SER A 124 -18.86 8.74 -12.24
C SER A 124 -19.12 8.01 -10.92
N ASN A 125 -20.38 7.85 -10.53
CA ASN A 125 -20.73 7.33 -9.19
C ASN A 125 -20.60 5.80 -9.06
N LYS A 126 -20.27 5.07 -10.14
CA LYS A 126 -20.06 3.61 -10.11
C LYS A 126 -18.63 3.20 -9.73
N ASP A 127 -17.66 4.11 -9.88
CA ASP A 127 -16.22 3.79 -9.75
C ASP A 127 -15.46 4.63 -8.71
N LEU A 128 -16.16 5.45 -7.92
CA LEU A 128 -15.52 6.28 -6.89
C LEU A 128 -15.12 5.45 -5.67
N ARG A 129 -13.97 4.79 -5.77
CA ARG A 129 -13.17 4.23 -4.65
C ARG A 129 -13.10 5.16 -3.43
N TRP A 130 -13.22 6.47 -3.66
CA TRP A 130 -13.00 7.52 -2.67
C TRP A 130 -14.20 7.93 -1.82
N ASN A 131 -15.39 7.40 -2.11
CA ASN A 131 -16.61 7.78 -1.40
C ASN A 131 -17.38 6.59 -0.79
N SER A 132 -16.94 5.34 -1.02
CA SER A 132 -17.58 4.16 -0.46
C SER A 132 -16.75 3.57 0.67
N SER A 133 -17.29 3.60 1.90
CA SER A 133 -16.95 2.58 2.91
C SER A 133 -17.03 1.21 2.24
N PRO A 134 -16.10 0.27 2.51
CA PRO A 134 -16.17 -1.05 1.92
C PRO A 134 -17.52 -1.66 2.32
N LYS A 135 -18.45 -1.77 1.36
CA LYS A 135 -19.63 -2.59 1.57
C LYS A 135 -19.08 -4.01 1.63
N ARG A 136 -18.97 -4.55 2.85
CA ARG A 136 -18.87 -5.99 3.05
C ARG A 136 -19.95 -6.61 2.17
N GLN A 137 -19.56 -7.43 1.20
CA GLN A 137 -20.52 -8.24 0.49
C GLN A 137 -21.10 -9.22 1.54
N GLU A 138 -22.23 -8.84 2.13
CA GLU A 138 -23.07 -9.78 2.87
C GLU A 138 -23.49 -10.86 1.88
N GLY A 139 -22.89 -12.05 2.00
CA GLY A 139 -23.24 -13.22 1.19
C GLY A 139 -22.11 -13.85 0.37
N ALA A 140 -20.90 -13.30 0.36
CA ALA A 140 -19.76 -14.04 -0.21
C ALA A 140 -19.33 -15.12 0.80
N GLU A 141 -19.76 -16.35 0.56
CA GLU A 141 -19.27 -17.56 1.22
C GLU A 141 -17.74 -17.50 1.23
N LEU A 142 -17.18 -17.39 2.44
CA LEU A 142 -15.74 -17.32 2.63
C LEU A 142 -15.16 -18.67 2.20
N VAL A 143 -14.62 -18.74 0.98
CA VAL A 143 -13.86 -19.90 0.53
C VAL A 143 -12.64 -20.02 1.44
N GLN A 144 -12.72 -20.97 2.37
CA GLN A 144 -11.61 -21.38 3.21
C GLN A 144 -10.61 -22.09 2.30
N ILE A 145 -9.44 -21.47 2.08
CA ILE A 145 -8.30 -22.18 1.50
C ILE A 145 -7.85 -23.18 2.58
N LYS A 146 -8.16 -24.46 2.36
CA LYS A 146 -7.60 -25.55 3.16
C LYS A 146 -6.10 -25.64 2.86
N HIS A 147 -5.28 -25.43 3.89
CA HIS A 147 -3.91 -25.94 3.94
C HIS A 147 -3.94 -27.43 4.31
#